data_AF-A0A9P1HD31-F1
#
_entry.id   AF-A0A9P1HD31-F1
#
_cell.length_a   1.000
_cell.length_b   1.000
_cell.length_c   1.000
_cell.angle_alpha   90.00
_cell.angle_beta   90.00
_cell.angle_gamma   90.00
#
_symmetry.space_group_name_H-M   'P 1'
#
loop_
_entity.id
_entity.type
_entity.pdbx_description
1 polymer ?
#
loop_
_entity_poly.entity_id
_entity_poly.type
_entity_poly.pdbx_seq_one_letter_code
_entity_poly.pdbx_strand_id
1 'polypeptide(L)'
;WLVKKCNLTLDQQGINRDYFIGVLDIAGFEIFDFNSFEQLWINFVNEKLQQFFNHHMFVLEQEEYAREGIQWTFIDFGLDLQACIELIEKPLGIISMLDEECIVPKASDQTLAQKLIEQHLGKHPNFEKPKPPKGKQAEAHFAMRHYAGT
;
A
#
# COMPACT_ATOMS: atom_id res chain seq x y z
N TRP A 1 -8.25 1.43 -24.03
CA TRP A 1 -8.19 1.40 -25.52
C TRP A 1 -7.19 2.43 -26.08
N LEU A 2 -7.29 3.72 -25.71
CA LEU A 2 -6.36 4.77 -26.18
C LEU A 2 -4.88 4.44 -25.94
N VAL A 3 -4.51 4.07 -24.70
CA VAL A 3 -3.14 3.64 -24.34
C VAL A 3 -2.64 2.52 -25.26
N LYS A 4 -3.49 1.52 -25.54
CA LYS A 4 -3.15 0.41 -26.45
C LYS A 4 -2.88 0.90 -27.88
N LYS A 5 -3.62 1.90 -28.36
CA LYS A 5 -3.38 2.50 -29.69
C LYS A 5 -2.06 3.27 -29.72
N CYS A 6 -1.74 4.06 -28.70
CA CYS A 6 -0.44 4.72 -28.57
C CYS A 6 0.71 3.71 -28.55
N ASN A 7 0.59 2.65 -27.74
CA ASN A 7 1.62 1.61 -27.64
C ASN A 7 1.89 0.91 -28.97
N LEU A 8 0.85 0.61 -29.76
CA LEU A 8 1.01 0.01 -31.09
C LEU A 8 1.79 0.92 -32.06
N THR A 9 1.62 2.24 -31.94
CA THR A 9 2.38 3.20 -32.76
C THR A 9 3.85 3.31 -32.32
N LEU A 10 4.12 3.14 -31.02
CA LEU A 10 5.46 3.22 -30.45
C LEU A 10 6.28 1.92 -30.64
N ASP A 11 5.61 0.78 -30.86
CA ASP A 11 6.25 -0.54 -31.06
C ASP A 11 6.82 -0.74 -32.48
N GLN A 12 7.73 0.14 -32.90
CA GLN A 12 8.37 0.04 -34.23
C GLN A 12 9.41 -1.08 -34.26
N GLN A 13 9.34 -1.92 -35.29
CA GLN A 13 10.23 -3.07 -35.50
C GLN A 13 11.61 -2.63 -36.03
N GLY A 14 12.63 -3.48 -35.85
CA GLY A 14 13.95 -3.29 -36.47
C GLY A 14 15.07 -2.80 -35.54
N ILE A 15 14.75 -2.52 -34.26
CA ILE A 15 15.75 -2.21 -33.21
C ILE A 15 15.51 -3.17 -32.03
N ASN A 16 16.59 -3.80 -31.56
CA ASN A 16 16.54 -4.64 -30.36
C ASN A 16 16.28 -3.79 -29.12
N ARG A 17 15.44 -4.28 -28.21
CA ARG A 17 15.11 -3.62 -26.94
C ARG A 17 15.89 -4.29 -25.83
N ASP A 18 17.12 -3.87 -25.62
CA ASP A 18 18.01 -4.48 -24.63
C ASP A 18 17.74 -3.95 -23.21
N TYR A 19 17.37 -2.66 -23.09
CA TYR A 19 17.10 -1.99 -21.82
C TYR A 19 15.98 -0.94 -21.98
N PHE A 20 15.40 -0.50 -20.87
CA PHE A 20 14.45 0.61 -20.82
C PHE A 20 14.65 1.47 -19.58
N ILE A 21 14.21 2.72 -19.65
CA ILE A 21 14.05 3.62 -18.49
C ILE A 21 12.55 3.85 -18.32
N GLY A 22 12.01 3.39 -17.19
CA GLY A 22 10.61 3.60 -16.83
C GLY A 22 10.45 4.91 -16.07
N VAL A 23 9.51 5.75 -16.48
CA VAL A 23 9.11 6.94 -15.72
C VAL A 23 7.76 6.64 -15.09
N LEU A 24 7.69 6.74 -13.76
CA LEU A 24 6.46 6.57 -12.99
C LEU A 24 5.96 7.94 -12.55
N ASP A 25 4.73 8.27 -12.94
CA ASP A 25 3.99 9.46 -12.50
C ASP A 25 2.66 8.99 -11.89
N ILE A 26 2.52 9.16 -10.57
CA ILE A 26 1.39 8.69 -9.78
C ILE A 26 1.17 9.63 -8.59
N ALA A 27 -0.08 9.72 -8.12
CA ALA A 27 -0.40 10.48 -6.91
C ALA A 27 0.30 9.92 -5.66
N GLY A 28 0.61 10.81 -4.73
CA GLY A 28 1.10 10.46 -3.41
C GLY A 28 0.00 9.93 -2.48
N PHE A 29 0.35 9.80 -1.21
CA PHE A 29 -0.58 9.38 -0.16
C PHE A 29 -1.74 10.38 0.02
N GLU A 30 -2.97 9.89 0.19
CA GLU A 30 -4.18 10.69 0.35
C GLU A 30 -4.82 10.48 1.73
N ILE A 31 -5.01 11.58 2.47
CA ILE A 31 -5.75 11.61 3.74
C ILE A 31 -6.77 12.74 3.67
N PHE A 32 -8.04 12.38 3.48
CA PHE A 32 -9.16 13.31 3.37
C PHE A 32 -10.10 13.25 4.57
N ASP A 33 -11.08 14.16 4.62
CA ASP A 33 -12.18 14.12 5.60
C ASP A 33 -13.07 12.88 5.42
N PHE A 34 -13.11 12.31 4.22
CA PHE A 34 -13.77 11.04 3.87
C PHE A 34 -12.83 10.21 2.99
N ASN A 35 -12.43 9.05 3.50
CA ASN A 35 -11.54 8.11 2.80
C ASN A 35 -12.34 6.87 2.42
N SER A 36 -12.34 6.54 1.14
CA SER A 36 -13.09 5.42 0.56
C SER A 36 -12.13 4.34 0.04
N PHE A 37 -12.67 3.37 -0.69
CA PHE A 37 -11.93 2.35 -1.41
C PHE A 37 -10.81 2.91 -2.29
N GLU A 38 -11.03 4.04 -2.94
CA GLU A 38 -10.04 4.72 -3.79
C GLU A 38 -8.81 5.14 -2.97
N GLN A 39 -9.04 5.75 -1.80
CA GLN A 39 -7.96 6.14 -0.88
C GLN A 39 -7.21 4.92 -0.36
N LEU A 40 -7.90 3.81 -0.05
CA LEU A 40 -7.25 2.56 0.34
C LEU A 40 -6.25 2.09 -0.72
N TRP A 41 -6.62 2.09 -2.01
CA TRP A 41 -5.74 1.65 -3.09
C TRP A 41 -4.54 2.56 -3.31
N ILE A 42 -4.75 3.87 -3.39
CA ILE A 42 -3.62 4.79 -3.61
C ILE A 42 -2.67 4.80 -2.42
N ASN A 43 -3.20 4.68 -1.20
CA ASN A 43 -2.39 4.57 0.02
C ASN A 43 -1.63 3.25 0.08
N PHE A 44 -2.26 2.13 -0.31
CA PHE A 44 -1.58 0.84 -0.42
C PHE A 44 -0.45 0.85 -1.46
N VAL A 45 -0.67 1.47 -2.62
CA VAL A 45 0.38 1.64 -3.64
C VAL A 45 1.53 2.47 -3.07
N ASN A 46 1.22 3.57 -2.37
CA ASN A 46 2.24 4.41 -1.75
C ASN A 46 3.00 3.70 -0.61
N GLU A 47 2.36 2.80 0.15
CA GLU A 47 3.05 1.92 1.12
C GLU A 47 4.11 1.05 0.43
N LYS A 48 3.75 0.40 -0.69
CA LYS A 48 4.68 -0.41 -1.48
C LYS A 48 5.81 0.41 -2.10
N LEU A 49 5.50 1.60 -2.63
CA LEU A 49 6.51 2.51 -3.18
C LEU A 49 7.47 3.01 -2.09
N GLN A 50 6.96 3.35 -0.91
CA GLN A 50 7.79 3.74 0.22
C GLN A 50 8.68 2.58 0.71
N GLN A 51 8.15 1.36 0.76
CA GLN A 51 8.95 0.17 1.08
C GLN A 51 10.05 -0.06 0.04
N PHE A 52 9.75 0.08 -1.25
CA PHE A 52 10.74 -0.03 -2.32
C PHE A 52 11.85 1.02 -2.18
N PHE A 53 11.48 2.28 -1.88
CA PHE A 53 12.44 3.35 -1.64
C PHE A 53 13.33 3.07 -0.42
N ASN A 54 12.73 2.67 0.70
CA ASN A 54 13.46 2.34 1.93
C ASN A 54 14.46 1.20 1.68
N HIS A 55 14.03 0.14 0.97
CA HIS A 55 14.90 -0.97 0.63
C HIS A 55 16.06 -0.54 -0.28
N HIS A 56 15.79 0.25 -1.32
CA HIS A 56 16.81 0.68 -2.26
C HIS A 56 17.86 1.60 -1.60
N MET A 57 17.40 2.59 -0.84
CA MET A 57 18.29 3.46 -0.05
C MET A 57 19.15 2.64 0.91
N PHE A 58 18.55 1.66 1.59
CA PHE A 58 19.26 0.81 2.55
C PHE A 58 20.38 0.00 1.90
N VAL A 59 20.12 -0.63 0.75
CA VAL A 59 21.15 -1.40 0.02
C VAL A 59 22.33 -0.50 -0.35
N LEU A 60 22.07 0.71 -0.85
CA LEU A 60 23.11 1.67 -1.21
C LEU A 60 23.92 2.13 0.00
N GLU A 61 23.28 2.42 1.13
CA GLU A 61 23.99 2.77 2.37
C GLU A 61 24.89 1.61 2.84
N GLN A 62 24.38 0.38 2.78
CA GLN A 62 25.14 -0.80 3.19
C GLN A 62 26.40 -1.00 2.34
N GLU A 63 26.29 -0.82 1.03
CA GLU A 63 27.42 -0.86 0.10
C GLU A 63 28.44 0.23 0.40
N GLU A 64 28.00 1.43 0.79
CA GLU A 64 28.87 2.54 1.16
C GLU A 64 29.62 2.27 2.47
N TYR A 65 28.91 1.87 3.54
CA TYR A 65 29.53 1.53 4.81
C TYR A 65 30.56 0.39 4.67
N ALA A 66 30.26 -0.61 3.85
CA ALA A 66 31.17 -1.71 3.55
C ALA A 66 32.42 -1.23 2.79
N ARG A 67 32.26 -0.32 1.82
CA ARG A 67 33.36 0.27 1.06
C ARG A 67 34.30 1.08 1.94
N GLU A 68 33.74 1.81 2.91
CA GLU A 68 34.49 2.63 3.87
C GLU A 68 35.04 1.82 5.05
N GLY A 69 34.72 0.52 5.15
CA GLY A 69 35.17 -0.34 6.25
C GLY A 69 34.56 0.01 7.61
N ILE A 70 33.41 0.67 7.61
CA ILE A 70 32.70 1.11 8.82
C ILE A 70 31.77 -0.02 9.28
N GLN A 71 31.86 -0.40 10.56
CA GLN A 71 30.99 -1.41 11.15
C GLN A 71 29.55 -0.89 11.23
N TRP A 72 28.65 -1.50 10.49
CA TRP A 72 27.22 -1.18 10.47
C TRP A 72 26.41 -2.25 11.22
N THR A 73 25.46 -1.81 12.06
CA THR A 73 24.50 -2.70 12.70
C THR A 73 23.20 -2.69 11.90
N PHE A 74 22.77 -3.87 11.45
CA PHE A 74 21.62 -4.02 10.57
C PHE A 74 20.31 -3.60 11.25
N ILE A 75 19.59 -2.69 10.62
CA ILE A 75 18.18 -2.36 10.92
C ILE A 75 17.46 -2.33 9.57
N ASP A 76 16.57 -3.29 9.33
CA ASP A 76 15.78 -3.34 8.09
C ASP A 76 14.58 -2.41 8.18
N PHE A 77 14.74 -1.17 7.70
CA PHE A 77 13.66 -0.18 7.62
C PHE A 77 12.55 -0.57 6.62
N GLY A 78 12.75 -1.61 5.80
CA GLY A 78 11.71 -2.19 4.95
C GLY A 78 10.67 -3.01 5.74
N LEU A 79 11.03 -3.48 6.94
CA LEU A 79 10.12 -4.22 7.82
C LEU A 79 9.09 -3.30 8.51
N ASP A 80 9.38 -2.01 8.67
CA ASP A 80 8.48 -1.06 9.33
C ASP A 80 7.14 -0.90 8.57
N LEU A 81 7.20 -1.02 7.24
CA LEU A 81 6.03 -0.92 6.34
C LEU A 81 5.38 -2.27 6.06
N GLN A 82 6.13 -3.37 6.26
CA GLN A 82 5.69 -4.72 5.91
C GLN A 82 4.41 -5.09 6.66
N ALA A 83 4.27 -4.74 7.94
CA ALA A 83 3.05 -5.05 8.69
C ALA A 83 1.79 -4.40 8.10
N CYS A 84 1.87 -3.13 7.67
CA CYS A 84 0.73 -2.44 7.04
C CYS A 84 0.39 -3.05 5.67
N ILE A 85 1.42 -3.34 4.87
CA ILE A 85 1.27 -4.00 3.57
C ILE A 85 0.59 -5.36 3.72
N GLU A 86 1.05 -6.16 4.67
CA GLU A 86 0.53 -7.51 4.93
C GLU A 86 -0.91 -7.50 5.40
N LEU A 87 -1.29 -6.53 6.25
CA LEU A 87 -2.69 -6.34 6.65
C LEU A 87 -3.62 -6.20 5.42
N ILE A 88 -3.15 -5.54 4.37
CA ILE A 88 -3.96 -5.24 3.18
C ILE A 88 -4.00 -6.44 2.22
N GLU A 89 -2.85 -7.07 1.92
CA GLU A 89 -2.72 -8.02 0.80
C GLU A 89 -2.69 -9.51 1.19
N LYS A 90 -2.37 -9.86 2.44
CA LYS A 90 -2.27 -11.28 2.82
C LYS A 90 -3.66 -11.96 2.81
N PRO A 91 -3.70 -13.30 2.74
CA PRO A 91 -4.94 -14.05 2.96
C PRO A 91 -5.60 -13.65 4.28
N LEU A 92 -6.92 -13.46 4.26
CA LEU A 92 -7.70 -12.91 5.38
C LEU A 92 -7.26 -11.50 5.82
N GLY A 93 -6.57 -10.75 4.94
CA GLY A 93 -6.34 -9.31 5.04
C GLY A 93 -7.48 -8.51 4.41
N ILE A 94 -7.35 -7.18 4.37
CA ILE A 94 -8.44 -6.27 3.98
C ILE A 94 -9.01 -6.59 2.59
N ILE A 95 -8.14 -6.72 1.57
CA ILE A 95 -8.59 -6.96 0.19
C ILE A 95 -9.13 -8.38 0.04
N SER A 96 -8.45 -9.38 0.62
CA SER A 96 -8.92 -10.78 0.60
C SER A 96 -10.32 -10.92 1.21
N MET A 97 -10.59 -10.26 2.34
CA MET A 97 -11.90 -10.30 2.98
C MET A 97 -12.97 -9.55 2.20
N LEU A 98 -12.60 -8.44 1.54
CA LEU A 98 -13.50 -7.73 0.62
C LEU A 98 -13.88 -8.59 -0.58
N ASP A 99 -12.90 -9.24 -1.21
CA ASP A 99 -13.12 -10.12 -2.37
C ASP A 99 -14.04 -11.29 -2.01
N GLU A 100 -13.85 -11.90 -0.84
CA GLU A 100 -14.73 -12.96 -0.35
C GLU A 100 -16.15 -12.44 -0.06
N GLU A 101 -16.27 -11.30 0.62
CA GLU A 101 -17.56 -10.77 1.05
C GLU A 101 -18.40 -10.23 -0.11
N CYS A 102 -17.76 -9.70 -1.16
CA CYS A 102 -18.47 -9.10 -2.30
C CYS A 102 -19.25 -10.11 -3.15
N ILE A 103 -18.96 -11.41 -3.02
CA ILE A 103 -19.69 -12.49 -3.70
C ILE A 103 -20.67 -13.24 -2.79
N VAL A 104 -20.67 -12.96 -1.48
CA VAL A 104 -21.54 -13.63 -0.52
C VAL A 104 -22.97 -13.12 -0.67
N PRO A 105 -23.96 -14.01 -0.92
CA PRO A 105 -25.35 -13.59 -0.99
C PRO A 105 -25.81 -12.94 0.32
N LYS A 106 -26.46 -11.77 0.23
CA LYS A 106 -26.95 -10.96 1.36
C LYS A 106 -25.85 -10.33 2.24
N ALA A 107 -24.59 -10.32 1.79
CA ALA A 107 -23.58 -9.48 2.42
C ALA A 107 -23.94 -7.98 2.27
N SER A 108 -23.44 -7.17 3.19
CA SER A 108 -23.54 -5.71 3.17
C SER A 108 -22.25 -5.06 3.65
N ASP A 109 -22.12 -3.74 3.50
CA ASP A 109 -20.98 -2.99 4.00
C ASP A 109 -20.78 -3.20 5.52
N GLN A 110 -21.87 -3.35 6.27
CA GLN A 110 -21.83 -3.63 7.71
C GLN A 110 -21.31 -5.03 8.02
N THR A 111 -21.66 -6.05 7.22
CA THR A 111 -21.15 -7.41 7.45
C THR A 111 -19.65 -7.47 7.16
N LEU A 112 -19.18 -6.79 6.10
CA LEU A 112 -17.75 -6.63 5.83
C LEU A 112 -17.03 -5.93 6.98
N ALA A 113 -17.52 -4.74 7.39
CA ALA A 113 -16.92 -3.95 8.45
C ALA A 113 -16.80 -4.75 9.77
N GLN A 114 -17.85 -5.49 10.12
CA GLN A 114 -17.84 -6.33 11.31
C GLN A 114 -16.81 -7.45 11.21
N LYS A 115 -16.73 -8.16 10.07
CA LYS A 115 -15.73 -9.20 9.86
C LYS A 115 -14.30 -8.66 9.97
N LEU A 116 -14.02 -7.51 9.36
CA LEU A 116 -12.70 -6.86 9.45
C LEU A 116 -12.33 -6.53 10.90
N ILE A 117 -13.27 -5.96 11.66
CA ILE A 117 -13.06 -5.66 13.09
C ILE A 117 -12.80 -6.94 13.88
N GLU A 118 -13.63 -7.97 13.71
CA GLU A 118 -13.47 -9.25 14.41
C GLU A 118 -12.13 -9.93 14.09
N GLN A 119 -11.68 -9.81 12.84
CA GLN A 119 -10.45 -10.44 12.37
C GLN A 119 -9.19 -9.71 12.85
N HIS A 120 -9.17 -8.38 12.87
CA HIS A 120 -7.93 -7.61 13.02
C HIS A 120 -7.84 -6.75 14.28
N LEU A 121 -8.96 -6.31 14.86
CA LEU A 121 -8.93 -5.37 15.97
C LEU A 121 -8.29 -6.00 17.22
N GLY A 122 -7.26 -5.33 17.76
CA GLY A 122 -6.49 -5.82 18.91
C GLY A 122 -5.57 -7.00 18.59
N LYS A 123 -5.53 -7.46 17.33
CA LYS A 123 -4.69 -8.56 16.82
C LYS A 123 -3.60 -8.06 15.87
N HIS A 124 -3.86 -7.00 15.11
CA HIS A 124 -2.92 -6.42 14.17
C HIS A 124 -2.51 -4.99 14.60
N PRO A 125 -1.20 -4.66 14.66
CA PRO A 125 -0.73 -3.36 15.17
C PRO A 125 -1.11 -2.16 14.30
N ASN A 126 -1.39 -2.39 13.02
CA ASN A 126 -1.81 -1.34 12.08
C ASN A 126 -3.33 -1.23 11.90
N PHE A 127 -4.14 -2.02 12.61
CA PHE A 127 -5.61 -1.95 12.51
C PHE A 127 -6.20 -1.37 13.80
N GLU A 128 -6.91 -0.26 13.69
CA GLU A 128 -7.44 0.49 14.82
C GLU A 128 -8.94 0.74 14.72
N LYS A 129 -9.57 1.04 15.87
CA LYS A 129 -10.89 1.65 15.86
C LYS A 129 -10.79 3.07 15.30
N PRO A 130 -11.76 3.50 14.47
CA PRO A 130 -11.77 4.85 13.97
C PRO A 130 -11.98 5.82 15.14
N LYS A 131 -11.31 6.98 15.08
CA LYS A 131 -11.53 8.05 16.05
C LYS A 131 -12.94 8.62 15.84
N PRO A 132 -13.62 9.10 16.91
CA PRO A 132 -14.87 9.82 16.75
C PRO A 132 -14.70 10.97 15.74
N PRO A 133 -15.63 11.14 14.79
CA PRO A 133 -15.49 12.15 13.76
C PRO A 133 -15.29 13.55 14.36
N LYS A 134 -14.27 14.28 13.89
CA LYS A 134 -14.03 15.67 14.27
C LYS A 134 -14.25 16.60 13.08
N GLY A 135 -14.94 17.71 13.31
CA GLY A 135 -15.15 18.74 12.29
C GLY A 135 -15.99 18.21 11.12
N LYS A 136 -15.38 18.13 9.93
CA LYS A 136 -16.04 17.67 8.70
C LYS A 136 -15.81 16.18 8.40
N GLN A 137 -15.11 15.47 9.28
CA GLN A 137 -14.84 14.05 9.08
C GLN A 137 -16.15 13.27 9.06
N ALA A 138 -16.25 12.32 8.13
CA ALA A 138 -17.35 11.38 8.08
C ALA A 138 -17.20 10.28 9.14
N GLU A 139 -18.27 9.52 9.37
CA GLU A 139 -18.15 8.26 10.11
C GLU A 139 -17.29 7.27 9.32
N ALA A 140 -16.41 6.57 10.04
CA ALA A 140 -15.53 5.55 9.50
C ALA A 140 -15.79 4.21 10.19
N HIS A 141 -15.48 3.12 9.49
CA HIS A 141 -15.70 1.75 9.98
C HIS A 141 -14.47 1.18 10.70
N PHE A 142 -13.27 1.52 10.23
CA PHE A 142 -11.97 1.18 10.82
C PHE A 142 -10.96 2.26 10.49
N ALA A 143 -9.79 2.23 11.13
CA ALA A 143 -8.65 3.06 10.78
C ALA A 143 -7.41 2.19 10.59
N MET A 144 -6.49 2.64 9.74
CA MET A 144 -5.20 1.97 9.53
C MET A 144 -4.04 2.90 9.82
N ARG A 145 -3.02 2.37 10.48
CA ARG A 145 -1.76 3.10 10.69
C ARG A 145 -0.83 2.86 9.51
N HIS A 146 -0.79 3.84 8.63
CA HIS A 146 0.14 3.91 7.51
C HIS A 146 1.42 4.66 7.89
N TYR A 147 2.44 4.62 7.04
CA TYR A 147 3.67 5.40 7.25
C TYR A 147 3.41 6.92 7.28
N ALA A 148 2.41 7.38 6.53
CA ALA A 148 2.05 8.78 6.43
C ALA A 148 1.07 9.25 7.53
N GLY A 149 0.53 8.34 8.35
CA GLY A 149 -0.40 8.68 9.42
C GLY A 149 -1.59 7.71 9.56
N THR A 150 -2.61 8.15 10.27
CA THR A 150 -3.87 7.44 10.54
C THR A 150 -5.05 8.30 10.19
#